data_AF-A0A1I4AUI8-F1
#
_entry.id   AF-A0A1I4AUI8-F1
#
_cell.length_a   1.000
_cell.length_b   1.000
_cell.length_c   1.000
_cell.angle_alpha   90.00
_cell.angle_beta   90.00
_cell.angle_gamma   90.00
#
_symmetry.space_group_name_H-M   'P 1'
#
loop_
_entity.id
_entity.type
_entity.pdbx_description
1 polymer ?
#
loop_
_entity_poly.entity_id
_entity_poly.type
_entity_poly.pdbx_seq_one_letter_code
_entity_poly.pdbx_strand_id
1 'polypeptide(L)'
;MIDRSHDLPIAKQAKALGISRGSVYYLPQPASGADLVIMRRMDELHLDFPFVGSRMLRDLLNAEGVEVGRRHVATLMKRMGIEAIYRKPNTSKPAPGHKIYPYLLRRTKVVRPDHVWAMDITYIPMARGFVYRRRRRLVQKARAFSSRVDHDGGRLLRRSA
;
A
#
# COMPACT_ATOMS: atom_id res chain seq x y z
N MET A 1 26.49 -9.43 5.83
CA MET A 1 26.99 -8.05 6.04
C MET A 1 28.13 -7.85 5.05
N ILE A 2 28.17 -6.75 4.30
CA ILE A 2 29.21 -6.56 3.26
C ILE A 2 30.58 -6.59 3.93
N ASP A 3 31.50 -7.37 3.37
CA ASP A 3 32.84 -7.53 3.90
C ASP A 3 33.88 -7.01 2.90
N ARG A 4 34.86 -6.24 3.39
CA ARG A 4 35.96 -5.72 2.58
C ARG A 4 37.07 -6.74 2.34
N SER A 5 37.17 -7.77 3.18
CA SER A 5 38.16 -8.85 3.07
C SER A 5 37.71 -10.04 2.22
N HIS A 6 36.49 -10.01 1.67
CA HIS A 6 35.98 -11.09 0.84
C HIS A 6 36.56 -11.03 -0.58
N ASP A 7 36.78 -12.19 -1.21
CA ASP A 7 37.23 -12.34 -2.60
C ASP A 7 36.38 -11.60 -3.65
N LEU A 8 35.14 -11.25 -3.33
CA LEU A 8 34.24 -10.54 -4.24
C LEU A 8 34.38 -9.04 -4.03
N PRO A 9 34.55 -8.24 -5.10
CA PRO A 9 34.52 -6.79 -5.00
C PRO A 9 33.23 -6.29 -4.34
N ILE A 10 33.33 -5.22 -3.53
CA ILE A 10 32.19 -4.58 -2.84
C ILE A 10 31.01 -4.32 -3.81
N ALA A 11 31.30 -3.97 -5.07
CA ALA A 11 30.29 -3.76 -6.10
C ALA A 11 29.49 -5.04 -6.44
N LYS A 12 30.14 -6.21 -6.49
CA LYS A 12 29.47 -7.50 -6.71
C LYS A 12 28.66 -7.92 -5.49
N GLN A 13 29.18 -7.69 -4.28
CA GLN A 13 28.45 -7.96 -3.04
C GLN A 13 27.19 -7.08 -2.91
N ALA A 14 27.32 -5.78 -3.18
CA ALA A 14 26.19 -4.86 -3.18
C ALA A 14 25.12 -5.24 -4.21
N LYS A 15 25.54 -5.64 -5.41
CA LYS A 15 24.65 -6.14 -6.47
C LYS A 15 23.93 -7.43 -6.07
N ALA A 16 24.64 -8.37 -5.45
CA ALA A 16 24.05 -9.62 -4.95
C ALA A 16 22.99 -9.39 -3.86
N LEU A 17 23.20 -8.35 -3.03
CA LEU A 17 22.27 -7.94 -1.97
C LEU A 17 21.18 -6.98 -2.46
N GLY A 18 21.16 -6.58 -3.73
CA GLY A 18 20.17 -5.66 -4.27
C GLY A 18 20.26 -4.23 -3.74
N ILE A 19 21.41 -3.82 -3.19
CA ILE A 19 21.62 -2.47 -2.63
C ILE A 19 22.58 -1.65 -3.50
N SER A 20 22.44 -0.32 -3.42
CA SER A 20 23.33 0.61 -4.10
C SER A 20 24.77 0.49 -3.56
N ARG A 21 25.77 0.56 -4.45
CA ARG A 21 27.18 0.63 -4.02
C ARG A 21 27.43 1.82 -3.08
N GLY A 22 26.76 2.96 -3.31
CA GLY A 22 26.93 4.16 -2.51
C GLY A 22 26.43 4.02 -1.07
N SER A 23 25.38 3.23 -0.84
CA SER A 23 24.85 3.01 0.52
C SER A 23 25.77 2.16 1.39
N VAL A 24 26.68 1.39 0.79
CA VAL A 24 27.66 0.58 1.52
C VAL A 24 28.63 1.43 2.34
N TYR A 25 28.96 2.62 1.84
CA TYR A 25 29.88 3.54 2.50
C TYR A 25 29.15 4.54 3.42
N TYR A 26 27.83 4.57 3.39
CA TYR A 26 27.05 5.48 4.21
C TYR A 26 26.94 4.94 5.63
N LEU A 27 27.48 5.70 6.59
CA LEU A 27 27.26 5.43 8.01
C LEU A 27 25.98 6.16 8.45
N PRO A 28 24.98 5.46 9.01
CA PRO A 28 23.75 6.10 9.47
C PRO A 28 24.08 7.09 10.58
N GLN A 29 23.77 8.37 10.36
CA GLN A 29 23.95 9.40 11.38
C GLN A 29 22.71 9.55 12.25
N PRO A 30 22.85 9.61 13.59
CA PRO A 30 21.73 9.90 14.48
C PRO A 30 21.16 11.30 14.19
N ALA A 31 19.90 11.51 14.55
CA ALA A 31 19.31 12.85 14.49
C ALA A 31 19.98 13.73 15.54
N SER A 32 20.21 15.01 15.23
CA SER A 32 20.76 15.94 16.21
C SER A 32 19.75 16.17 17.35
N GLY A 33 20.21 16.60 18.53
CA GLY A 33 19.32 16.89 19.66
C GLY A 33 18.25 17.95 19.32
N ALA A 34 18.62 18.96 18.53
CA ALA A 34 17.69 19.96 18.02
C ALA A 34 16.64 19.35 17.08
N ASP A 35 17.06 18.45 16.18
CA ASP A 35 16.13 17.76 15.29
C ASP A 35 15.14 16.89 16.06
N LEU A 36 15.56 16.24 17.15
CA LEU A 36 14.67 15.42 17.97
C LEU A 36 13.55 16.25 18.63
N VAL A 37 13.86 17.48 19.06
CA VAL A 37 12.84 18.41 19.59
C VAL A 37 11.85 18.79 18.50
N ILE A 38 12.34 19.14 17.31
CA ILE A 38 11.50 19.47 16.16
C ILE A 38 10.65 18.26 15.74
N MET A 39 11.23 17.06 15.69
CA MET A 39 10.53 15.82 15.35
C MET A 39 9.41 15.52 16.35
N ARG A 40 9.63 15.70 17.66
CA ARG A 40 8.57 15.53 18.67
C ARG A 40 7.42 16.51 18.43
N ARG A 41 7.75 17.79 18.19
CA ARG A 41 6.71 18.80 17.94
C ARG A 41 5.94 18.54 16.64
N MET A 42 6.65 18.10 15.60
CA MET A 42 6.02 17.69 14.33
C MET A 42 5.09 16.50 14.50
N ASP A 43 5.42 15.54 15.38
CA ASP A 43 4.57 14.39 15.68
C ASP A 43 3.25 14.81 16.34
N GLU A 44 3.33 15.69 17.35
CA GLU A 44 2.15 16.29 18.01
C GLU A 44 1.26 17.03 17.00
N LEU A 45 1.86 17.90 16.18
CA LEU A 45 1.13 18.63 15.13
C LEU A 45 0.51 17.71 14.08
N HIS A 46 1.12 16.56 13.80
CA HIS A 46 0.57 15.59 12.87
C HIS A 46 -0.64 14.84 13.46
N LEU A 47 -0.64 14.57 14.76
CA LEU A 47 -1.79 14.00 15.46
C LEU A 47 -3.00 14.95 15.46
N ASP A 48 -2.76 16.25 15.68
CA ASP A 48 -3.82 17.26 15.66
C ASP A 48 -4.29 17.56 14.23
N PHE A 49 -3.37 17.61 13.27
CA PHE A 49 -3.63 18.03 11.89
C PHE A 49 -3.03 17.06 10.86
N PRO A 50 -3.66 15.89 10.63
CA PRO A 50 -3.12 14.84 9.74
C PRO A 50 -3.03 15.24 8.26
N PHE A 51 -3.65 16.35 7.86
CA PHE A 51 -3.63 16.88 6.49
C PHE A 51 -2.49 17.87 6.21
N VAL A 52 -1.72 18.24 7.24
CA VAL A 52 -0.69 19.27 7.15
C VAL A 52 0.59 18.66 6.59
N GLY A 53 0.99 19.15 5.41
CA GLY A 53 2.24 18.76 4.77
C GLY A 53 3.42 19.66 5.14
N SER A 54 4.58 19.39 4.54
CA SER A 54 5.86 20.04 4.89
C SER A 54 5.86 21.58 4.79
N ARG A 55 4.99 22.16 3.95
CA ARG A 55 4.87 23.63 3.81
C ARG A 55 4.15 24.25 5.00
N MET A 56 3.01 23.69 5.38
CA MET A 56 2.22 24.18 6.50
C MET A 56 2.90 23.86 7.84
N LEU A 57 3.54 22.68 7.99
CA LEU A 57 4.33 22.37 9.18
C LEU A 57 5.45 23.39 9.40
N ARG A 58 6.14 23.81 8.32
CA ARG A 58 7.12 24.89 8.41
C ARG A 58 6.49 26.18 8.96
N ASP A 59 5.33 26.57 8.45
CA ASP A 59 4.68 27.81 8.87
C ASP A 59 4.18 27.74 10.32
N LEU A 60 3.67 26.59 10.76
CA LEU A 60 3.29 26.35 12.16
C LEU A 60 4.50 26.41 13.09
N LEU A 61 5.59 25.71 12.73
CA LEU A 61 6.83 25.73 13.51
C LEU A 61 7.45 27.13 13.58
N ASN A 62 7.43 27.89 12.47
CA ASN A 62 7.90 29.26 12.45
C ASN A 62 7.01 30.19 13.30
N ALA A 63 5.69 29.98 13.31
CA ALA A 63 4.77 30.74 14.16
C ALA A 63 5.00 30.46 15.66
N GLU A 64 5.50 29.27 16.00
CA GLU A 64 5.93 28.90 17.35
C GLU A 64 7.35 29.37 17.69
N GLY A 65 8.02 30.11 16.79
CA GLY A 65 9.36 30.66 17.00
C GLY A 65 10.51 29.70 16.65
N VAL A 66 10.23 28.56 16.01
CA VAL A 66 11.26 27.63 15.55
C VAL A 66 11.59 27.92 14.08
N GLU A 67 12.72 28.58 13.83
CA GLU A 67 13.17 28.87 12.46
C GLU A 67 13.62 27.59 11.74
N VAL A 68 12.76 27.03 10.88
CA VAL A 68 13.08 25.81 10.11
C VAL A 68 12.82 25.99 8.62
N GLY A 69 13.73 25.52 7.79
CA GLY A 69 13.56 25.49 6.34
C GLY A 69 12.62 24.37 5.87
N ARG A 70 11.85 24.60 4.80
CA ARG A 70 10.96 23.59 4.19
C ARG A 70 11.65 22.26 3.87
N ARG A 71 12.88 22.30 3.34
CA ARG A 71 13.65 21.09 2.97
C ARG A 71 14.04 20.28 4.21
N HIS A 72 14.30 20.95 5.32
CA HIS A 72 14.60 20.31 6.59
C HIS A 72 13.38 19.57 7.12
N VAL A 73 12.23 20.26 7.20
CA VAL A 73 10.94 19.65 7.57
C VAL A 73 10.62 18.43 6.69
N ALA A 74 10.78 18.55 5.37
CA ALA A 74 10.52 17.43 4.46
C ALA A 74 11.46 16.22 4.70
N THR A 75 12.72 16.47 5.03
CA THR A 75 13.69 15.42 5.38
C THR A 75 13.31 14.73 6.70
N LEU A 76 12.92 15.52 7.71
CA LEU A 76 12.45 15.00 9.00
C LEU A 76 11.15 14.20 8.86
N MET A 77 10.17 14.69 8.11
CA MET A 77 8.94 13.95 7.79
C MET A 77 9.25 12.59 7.17
N LYS A 78 10.14 12.57 6.16
CA LYS A 78 10.56 11.33 5.49
C LYS A 78 11.29 10.37 6.45
N ARG A 79 12.10 10.91 7.36
CA ARG A 79 12.81 10.12 8.38
C ARG A 79 11.87 9.52 9.41
N MET A 80 10.79 10.23 9.77
CA MET A 80 9.75 9.78 10.69
C MET A 80 8.71 8.86 10.03
N GLY A 81 8.61 8.87 8.69
CA GLY A 81 7.56 8.16 7.97
C GLY A 81 6.21 8.87 8.03
N ILE A 82 6.20 10.17 8.29
CA ILE A 82 4.99 11.01 8.34
C ILE A 82 4.66 11.53 6.96
N GLU A 83 3.41 11.36 6.53
CA GLU A 83 2.90 11.87 5.27
C GLU A 83 1.56 12.58 5.49
N ALA A 84 1.31 13.64 4.71
CA ALA A 84 0.03 14.35 4.76
C ALA A 84 -1.08 13.47 4.16
N ILE A 85 -2.12 13.22 4.96
CA ILE A 85 -3.26 12.40 4.55
C ILE A 85 -4.29 13.30 3.87
N TYR A 86 -4.38 13.18 2.55
CA TYR A 86 -5.43 13.85 1.77
C TYR A 86 -6.61 12.91 1.53
N ARG A 87 -7.83 13.47 1.63
CA ARG A 87 -9.05 12.75 1.22
C ARG A 87 -8.99 12.48 -0.29
N LYS A 88 -9.03 11.21 -0.67
CA LYS A 88 -9.22 10.81 -2.06
C LYS A 88 -10.60 11.28 -2.55
N PRO A 89 -10.77 11.56 -3.86
CA PRO A 89 -12.07 11.91 -4.42
C PRO A 89 -13.11 10.85 -4.06
N ASN A 90 -14.28 11.29 -3.57
CA ASN A 90 -15.35 10.40 -3.19
C ASN A 90 -16.06 9.86 -4.45
N THR A 91 -15.70 8.65 -4.87
CA THR A 91 -16.30 7.97 -6.04
C THR A 91 -17.77 7.57 -5.84
N SER A 92 -18.30 7.67 -4.62
CA SER A 92 -19.71 7.40 -4.31
C SER A 92 -20.60 8.63 -4.49
N LYS A 93 -20.02 9.84 -4.57
CA LYS A 93 -20.78 11.06 -4.90
C LYS A 93 -20.83 11.22 -6.42
N PRO A 94 -22.03 11.25 -7.04
CA PRO A 94 -22.14 11.48 -8.47
C PRO A 94 -21.58 12.89 -8.79
N ALA A 95 -20.72 12.96 -9.80
CA ALA A 95 -20.25 14.25 -10.31
C ALA A 95 -21.44 15.02 -10.94
N PRO A 96 -21.54 16.33 -10.76
CA PRO A 96 -22.58 17.14 -11.38
C PRO A 96 -22.58 16.93 -12.91
N GLY A 97 -23.72 16.59 -13.49
CA GLY A 97 -23.87 16.39 -14.94
C GLY A 97 -23.87 14.93 -15.42
N HIS A 98 -23.58 13.94 -14.56
CA HIS A 98 -23.70 12.53 -14.94
C HIS A 98 -25.12 11.99 -14.73
N LYS A 99 -25.71 11.40 -15.78
CA LYS A 99 -27.01 10.72 -15.70
C LYS A 99 -26.90 9.51 -14.77
N ILE A 100 -27.67 9.52 -13.69
CA ILE A 100 -27.77 8.38 -12.77
C ILE A 100 -28.65 7.31 -13.43
N TYR A 101 -28.05 6.16 -13.76
CA TYR A 101 -28.79 5.03 -14.29
C TYR A 101 -29.41 4.22 -13.14
N PRO A 102 -30.71 3.89 -13.20
CA PRO A 102 -31.33 3.07 -12.18
C PRO A 102 -30.71 1.67 -12.17
N TYR A 103 -30.44 1.14 -10.98
CA TYR A 103 -29.96 -0.24 -10.85
C TYR A 103 -31.10 -1.22 -11.13
N LEU A 104 -31.14 -1.74 -12.37
CA LEU A 104 -32.24 -2.55 -12.90
C LEU A 104 -32.46 -3.87 -12.15
N LEU A 105 -31.45 -4.36 -11.41
CA LEU A 105 -31.55 -5.59 -10.64
C LEU A 105 -32.12 -5.40 -9.22
N ARG A 106 -32.39 -4.15 -8.79
CA ARG A 106 -32.79 -3.84 -7.40
C ARG A 106 -34.10 -4.50 -6.96
N ARG A 107 -35.04 -4.76 -7.88
CA ARG A 107 -36.37 -5.34 -7.61
C ARG A 107 -36.60 -6.69 -8.30
N THR A 108 -35.55 -7.27 -8.88
CA THR A 108 -35.67 -8.50 -9.69
C THR A 108 -35.37 -9.72 -8.83
N LYS A 109 -36.36 -10.62 -8.67
CA LYS A 109 -36.16 -11.92 -8.00
C LYS A 109 -35.44 -12.88 -8.95
N VAL A 110 -34.26 -13.34 -8.56
CA VAL A 110 -33.50 -14.36 -9.32
C VAL A 110 -34.08 -15.75 -9.03
N VAL A 111 -34.94 -16.24 -9.93
CA VAL A 111 -35.70 -17.49 -9.76
C VAL A 111 -35.07 -18.74 -10.38
N ARG A 112 -34.12 -18.62 -11.31
CA ARG A 112 -33.51 -19.75 -12.02
C ARG A 112 -32.02 -19.53 -12.31
N PRO A 113 -31.21 -20.58 -12.49
CA PRO A 113 -29.88 -20.48 -13.08
C PRO A 113 -29.91 -19.70 -14.40
N ASP A 114 -28.81 -19.04 -14.73
CA ASP A 114 -28.62 -18.21 -15.94
C ASP A 114 -29.54 -16.98 -16.09
N HIS A 115 -30.31 -16.63 -15.05
CA HIS A 115 -31.20 -15.47 -15.08
C HIS A 115 -30.45 -14.13 -14.89
N VAL A 116 -29.38 -14.11 -14.09
CA VAL A 116 -28.54 -12.92 -13.88
C VAL A 116 -27.07 -13.31 -13.89
N TRP A 117 -26.28 -12.55 -14.65
CA TRP A 117 -24.84 -12.75 -14.79
C TRP A 117 -24.12 -11.50 -14.31
N ALA A 118 -23.11 -11.70 -13.45
CA ALA A 118 -22.17 -10.65 -13.10
C ALA A 118 -20.87 -10.90 -13.88
N MET A 119 -20.31 -9.82 -14.42
CA MET A 119 -19.05 -9.87 -15.13
C MET A 119 -18.15 -8.75 -14.65
N ASP A 120 -16.94 -9.13 -14.30
CA ASP A 120 -15.87 -8.22 -13.94
C ASP A 120 -14.71 -8.40 -14.94
N ILE A 121 -14.06 -7.28 -15.27
CA ILE A 121 -12.82 -7.25 -16.02
C ILE A 121 -11.72 -6.92 -15.02
N THR A 122 -10.77 -7.84 -14.85
CA THR A 122 -9.59 -7.62 -14.02
C THR A 122 -8.41 -7.29 -14.91
N TYR A 123 -7.69 -6.23 -14.57
CA TYR A 123 -6.40 -5.88 -15.18
C TYR A 123 -5.30 -6.60 -14.42
N ILE A 124 -4.53 -7.44 -15.12
CA ILE A 124 -3.38 -8.12 -14.54
C ILE A 124 -2.12 -7.41 -15.05
N PRO A 125 -1.35 -6.73 -14.17
CA PRO A 125 -0.11 -6.06 -14.58
C PRO A 125 0.96 -7.09 -14.95
N MET A 126 1.66 -6.84 -16.05
CA MET A 126 2.78 -7.66 -16.55
C MET A 126 4.06 -6.81 -16.62
N ALA A 127 5.22 -7.46 -16.74
CA ALA A 127 6.52 -6.77 -16.83
C ALA A 127 6.60 -5.74 -17.99
N ARG A 128 5.80 -5.94 -19.04
CA ARG A 128 5.56 -4.96 -20.12
C ARG A 128 4.06 -4.97 -20.47
N GLY A 129 3.28 -4.07 -19.88
CA GLY A 129 1.87 -3.85 -20.22
C GLY A 129 0.88 -4.56 -19.30
N PHE A 130 -0.35 -4.78 -19.80
CA PHE A 130 -1.47 -5.34 -19.05
C PHE A 130 -2.19 -6.41 -19.86
N VAL A 131 -2.66 -7.47 -19.19
CA VAL A 131 -3.57 -8.45 -19.78
C VAL A 131 -4.96 -8.28 -19.17
N TYR A 132 -5.98 -8.34 -20.02
CA TYR A 132 -7.39 -8.30 -19.61
C TYR A 132 -7.87 -9.72 -19.33
N ARG A 133 -8.31 -9.99 -18.10
CA ARG A 133 -9.02 -11.23 -17.77
C ARG A 133 -10.48 -10.91 -17.47
N ARG A 134 -11.39 -11.55 -18.19
CA ARG A 134 -12.82 -11.46 -17.93
C ARG A 134 -13.26 -12.66 -17.11
N ARG A 135 -13.89 -12.42 -15.96
CA ARG A 135 -14.52 -13.48 -15.16
C ARG A 135 -16.03 -13.35 -15.30
N ARG A 136 -16.69 -14.49 -15.52
CA ARG A 136 -18.15 -14.60 -15.53
C ARG A 136 -18.58 -15.37 -14.30
N ARG A 137 -19.48 -14.81 -13.49
CA ARG A 137 -20.08 -15.51 -12.36
C ARG A 137 -21.59 -15.51 -12.47
N LEU A 138 -22.18 -16.68 -12.23
CA LEU A 138 -23.61 -16.81 -12.04
C LEU A 138 -24.00 -16.14 -10.72
N VAL A 139 -24.95 -15.20 -10.78
CA VAL A 139 -25.54 -14.61 -9.57
C VAL A 139 -26.63 -15.58 -9.10
N GLN A 140 -26.23 -16.67 -8.45
CA GLN A 140 -27.16 -17.52 -7.72
C GLN A 140 -27.32 -16.97 -6.30
N LYS A 141 -28.52 -17.12 -5.70
CA LYS A 141 -28.76 -16.80 -4.29
C LYS A 141 -27.58 -17.32 -3.45
N ALA A 142 -26.99 -16.45 -2.65
CA ALA A 142 -25.87 -16.80 -1.78
C ALA A 142 -26.21 -18.03 -0.92
N ARG A 143 -25.77 -19.21 -1.35
CA ARG A 143 -25.26 -20.23 -0.43
C ARG A 143 -23.75 -20.06 -0.46
N ALA A 144 -23.20 -19.58 0.65
CA ALA A 144 -21.77 -19.61 0.87
C ALA A 144 -21.33 -21.08 0.85
N PHE A 145 -20.75 -21.53 -0.26
CA PHE A 145 -20.03 -22.79 -0.31
C PHE A 145 -18.61 -22.48 0.14
N SER A 146 -18.37 -22.60 1.44
CA SER A 146 -17.01 -22.71 1.97
C SER A 146 -16.44 -24.01 1.43
N SER A 147 -15.55 -23.93 0.43
CA SER A 147 -14.75 -25.08 0.03
C SER A 147 -13.69 -25.31 1.10
N ARG A 148 -13.93 -26.29 1.99
CA ARG A 148 -12.85 -26.97 2.72
C ARG A 148 -11.93 -27.62 1.68
N VAL A 149 -10.65 -27.36 1.82
CA VAL A 149 -9.59 -28.08 1.11
C VAL A 149 -9.25 -29.27 2.02
N ASP A 150 -9.79 -30.44 1.72
CA ASP A 150 -9.32 -31.69 2.30
C ASP A 150 -8.05 -32.09 1.54
N HIS A 151 -6.92 -32.08 2.24
CA HIS A 151 -5.67 -32.65 1.76
C HIS A 151 -5.69 -34.16 2.01
N ASP A 152 -6.20 -34.93 1.04
CA ASP A 152 -5.96 -36.37 0.99
C ASP A 152 -4.67 -36.64 0.21
N GLY A 153 -3.58 -36.83 0.95
CA GLY A 153 -2.32 -37.37 0.45
C GLY A 153 -1.77 -38.38 1.44
N GLY A 154 -1.78 -39.67 1.09
CA GLY A 154 -1.06 -40.70 1.84
C GLY A 154 -1.55 -42.13 1.64
N ARG A 155 -0.87 -42.86 0.76
CA ARG A 155 -1.06 -44.29 0.43
C ARG A 155 -0.29 -45.19 1.42
N LEU A 156 -0.75 -46.45 1.56
CA LEU A 156 -0.06 -47.65 2.10
C LEU A 156 0.00 -47.73 3.65
N LEU A 157 -0.56 -48.76 4.31
CA LEU A 157 -0.02 -50.12 4.35
C LEU A 157 -1.07 -51.21 4.67
N ARG A 158 -0.64 -52.45 4.42
CA ARG A 158 -1.36 -53.72 4.29
C ARG A 158 -2.01 -54.26 5.57
N ARG A 159 -3.04 -55.10 5.34
CA ARG A 159 -3.65 -56.07 6.26
C ARG A 159 -2.64 -56.99 6.95
N SER A 160 -2.91 -57.32 8.21
CA SER A 160 -2.65 -58.57 8.99
C SER A 160 -3.16 -58.24 10.42
N ALA A 161 -4.00 -58.99 11.13
CA ALA A 161 -4.55 -60.34 11.03
C ALA A 161 -6.03 -60.32 11.48
#